data_AF-A0A848Y0W1-F1
#
_entry.id   AF-A0A848Y0W1-F1
#
_cell.length_a   1.000
_cell.length_b   1.000
_cell.length_c   1.000
_cell.angle_alpha   90.00
_cell.angle_beta   90.00
_cell.angle_gamma   90.00
#
_symmetry.space_group_name_H-M   'P 1'
#
loop_
_entity.id
_entity.type
_entity.pdbx_description
1 polymer ?
#
loop_
_entity_poly.entity_id
_entity_poly.type
_entity_poly.pdbx_seq_one_letter_code
_entity_poly.pdbx_strand_id
1 'polypeptide(L)' 'MTDREHIESLAERWRQRRAWAEGLLLDRLELDDLRDIFRLGRAVERDVPGTEWKYKTHGIGVRVYRP' A
#
# COMPACT_ATOMS: atom_id res chain seq x y z
N MET A 1 -17.64 -16.64 -18.19
CA MET A 1 -16.86 -16.55 -16.95
C MET A 1 -17.76 -16.89 -15.78
N THR A 2 -17.34 -17.81 -14.94
CA THR A 2 -18.00 -18.16 -13.68
C THR A 2 -17.63 -17.15 -12.58
N ASP A 3 -18.41 -17.11 -11.50
CA ASP A 3 -18.10 -16.26 -10.34
C ASP A 3 -16.73 -16.58 -9.73
N ARG A 4 -16.32 -17.86 -9.77
CA ARG A 4 -14.99 -18.28 -9.32
C ARG A 4 -13.88 -17.63 -10.14
N GLU A 5 -13.98 -17.65 -11.47
CA GLU A 5 -12.99 -17.03 -12.36
C GLU A 5 -12.93 -15.51 -12.15
N HIS A 6 -14.06 -14.86 -11.86
CA HIS A 6 -14.08 -13.44 -11.50
C HIS A 6 -13.36 -13.17 -10.17
N ILE A 7 -13.60 -14.00 -9.15
CA ILE A 7 -12.94 -13.87 -7.84
C ILE A 7 -11.42 -14.05 -7.97
N GLU A 8 -10.98 -15.08 -8.71
CA GLU A 8 -9.56 -15.35 -8.93
C GLU A 8 -8.88 -14.18 -9.69
N SER A 9 -9.53 -13.66 -10.73
CA SER A 9 -9.05 -12.47 -11.47
C SER A 9 -8.97 -11.22 -10.59
N LEU A 10 -9.98 -10.99 -9.74
CA LEU A 10 -9.98 -9.87 -8.79
C LEU A 10 -8.86 -10.00 -7.76
N ALA A 11 -8.66 -11.20 -7.21
CA ALA A 11 -7.62 -11.47 -6.24
C ALA A 11 -6.22 -11.21 -6.84
N GLU A 12 -6.00 -11.59 -8.10
CA GLU A 12 -4.73 -11.35 -8.79
C GLU A 12 -4.48 -9.85 -9.00
N ARG A 13 -5.48 -9.11 -9.50
CA ARG A 13 -5.38 -7.64 -9.63
C ARG A 13 -5.11 -6.97 -8.29
N TRP A 14 -5.74 -7.46 -7.22
CA TRP A 14 -5.52 -6.95 -5.87
C TRP A 14 -4.09 -7.19 -5.40
N ARG A 15 -3.53 -8.39 -5.63
CA ARG A 15 -2.12 -8.71 -5.29
C ARG A 15 -1.14 -7.81 -6.04
N GLN A 16 -1.35 -7.61 -7.34
CA GLN A 16 -0.52 -6.72 -8.16
C GLN A 16 -0.57 -5.27 -7.66
N ARG A 17 -1.77 -4.77 -7.37
CA ARG A 17 -1.95 -3.42 -6.84
C ARG A 17 -1.31 -3.26 -5.46
N ARG A 18 -1.41 -4.28 -4.61
CA ARG A 18 -0.74 -4.32 -3.31
C ARG A 18 0.78 -4.28 -3.48
N ALA A 19 1.36 -5.18 -4.28
CA ALA A 19 2.80 -5.24 -4.50
C ALA A 19 3.36 -3.91 -5.05
N TRP A 20 2.65 -3.27 -5.97
CA TRP A 20 2.99 -1.93 -6.45
C TRP A 20 3.01 -0.89 -5.32
N ALA A 21 1.98 -0.88 -4.46
CA ALA A 21 1.89 0.06 -3.35
C ALA A 21 2.98 -0.17 -2.30
N GLU A 22 3.34 -1.42 -2.03
CA GLU A 22 4.45 -1.78 -1.14
C GLU A 22 5.78 -1.27 -1.72
N GLY A 23 6.07 -1.55 -2.99
CA GLY A 23 7.27 -1.07 -3.66
C GLY A 23 7.38 0.46 -3.69
N LEU A 24 6.27 1.15 -3.94
CA LEU A 24 6.22 2.61 -3.89
C LEU A 24 6.64 3.16 -2.53
N LEU A 25 6.16 2.56 -1.44
CA LEU A 25 6.48 3.01 -0.09
C LEU A 25 7.93 2.69 0.29
N LEU A 26 8.43 1.50 -0.04
CA LEU A 26 9.82 1.12 0.22
C LEU A 26 10.79 2.07 -0.48
N ASP A 27 10.56 2.35 -1.78
CA ASP A 27 11.37 3.26 -2.59
C ASP A 27 11.34 4.70 -2.04
N ARG A 28 10.13 5.24 -1.80
CA ARG A 28 9.97 6.67 -1.47
C ARG A 28 10.20 7.03 -0.02
N LEU A 29 10.14 6.06 0.88
CA LEU A 29 10.44 6.25 2.30
C LEU A 29 11.80 5.67 2.69
N GLU A 30 12.57 5.16 1.71
CA GLU A 30 13.89 4.55 1.92
C GLU A 30 13.85 3.45 3.01
N LEU A 31 12.85 2.57 2.92
CA LEU A 31 12.63 1.48 3.88
C LEU A 31 13.11 0.16 3.29
N ASP A 32 13.82 -0.64 4.11
CA ASP A 32 14.17 -2.03 3.76
C ASP A 32 12.97 -2.98 3.95
N ASP A 33 12.08 -2.67 4.90
CA ASP A 33 10.91 -3.46 5.24
C ASP A 33 9.69 -2.57 5.46
N LEU A 34 8.54 -2.94 4.90
CA LEU A 34 7.32 -2.15 5.01
C LEU A 34 6.84 -2.02 6.47
N ARG A 35 7.16 -2.97 7.34
CA ARG A 35 6.85 -2.91 8.77
C ARG A 35 7.55 -1.74 9.46
N ASP A 36 8.65 -1.26 8.91
CA ASP A 36 9.39 -0.13 9.47
C ASP A 36 8.62 1.19 9.33
N ILE A 37 7.60 1.22 8.46
CA ILE A 37 6.66 2.35 8.37
C ILE A 37 5.95 2.64 9.70
N PHE A 38 5.76 1.62 10.56
CA PHE A 38 5.14 1.79 11.87
C PHE A 38 6.09 2.46 12.88
N ARG A 39 7.41 2.43 12.64
CA ARG A 39 8.40 3.19 13.42
C ARG A 39 8.35 4.68 13.13
N LEU A 40 7.86 5.07 11.94
CA LEU A 40 7.74 6.48 11.53
C LEU A 40 6.65 7.26 12.32
N GLY A 41 5.89 6.58 13.18
CA GLY A 41 4.85 7.17 14.03
C GLY A 41 3.45 6.69 13.70
N ARG A 42 2.51 6.85 14.64
CA ARG A 42 1.13 6.36 14.52
C ARG A 42 0.19 7.40 13.91
N ALA A 43 -0.78 6.93 13.14
CA ALA A 43 -2.11 7.52 12.92
C ALA A 43 -2.23 8.84 12.14
N VAL A 44 -1.17 9.33 11.49
CA VAL A 44 -1.24 10.53 10.65
C VAL A 44 -1.23 10.14 9.18
N GLU A 45 -2.21 10.62 8.42
CA GLU A 45 -2.17 10.59 6.96
C GLU A 45 -0.96 11.41 6.49
N ARG A 46 -0.14 10.82 5.62
CA ARG A 46 1.09 11.45 5.13
C ARG A 46 1.16 11.36 3.61
N ASP A 47 1.84 12.33 3.02
CA ASP A 47 2.16 12.28 1.60
C ASP A 47 3.27 11.27 1.34
N VAL A 48 3.19 10.57 0.21
CA VAL A 48 4.30 9.77 -0.30
C VAL A 48 5.24 10.72 -1.05
N PRO A 49 6.49 10.90 -0.58
CA PRO A 49 7.40 11.92 -1.11
C PRO A 49 7.56 11.87 -2.63
N GLY A 50 7.45 13.03 -3.29
CA GLY A 50 7.62 13.16 -4.73
C GLY A 50 6.49 12.58 -5.58
N THR A 51 5.31 12.32 -4.99
CA THR A 51 4.15 11.79 -5.71
C THR A 51 2.85 12.48 -5.27
N GLU A 52 1.76 12.22 -5.99
CA GLU A 52 0.40 12.66 -5.63
C GLU A 52 -0.31 11.66 -4.70
N TRP A 53 0.40 10.62 -4.24
CA TRP A 53 -0.16 9.58 -3.39
C TRP A 53 -0.01 9.92 -1.91
N LYS A 54 -0.92 9.39 -1.12
CA LYS A 54 -0.93 9.46 0.33
C LYS A 54 -0.91 8.07 0.93
N TYR A 55 -0.36 7.97 2.13
CA TYR A 55 -0.38 6.75 2.92
C TYR A 55 -0.88 7.01 4.34
N LYS A 56 -1.56 6.02 4.91
CA LYS A 56 -2.07 6.06 6.29
C LYS A 56 -1.81 4.72 6.97
N THR A 57 -1.05 4.74 8.04
CA THR A 57 -0.87 3.58 8.91
C THR A 57 -2.10 3.42 9.80
N HIS A 58 -2.61 2.20 9.90
CA HIS A 58 -3.62 1.80 10.88
C HIS A 58 -3.13 0.53 11.59
N GLY A 59 -3.73 0.16 12.72
CA GLY A 59 -3.15 -0.82 13.67
C GLY A 59 -2.70 -2.18 13.09
N ILE A 60 -3.12 -2.56 11.89
CA ILE A 60 -2.77 -3.82 11.23
C ILE A 60 -2.18 -3.65 9.82
N GLY A 61 -2.03 -2.43 9.31
CA GLY A 61 -1.65 -2.24 7.91
C GLY A 61 -1.47 -0.80 7.48
N VAL A 62 -1.25 -0.63 6.18
CA VAL A 62 -1.09 0.66 5.52
C VAL A 62 -2.07 0.76 4.38
N ARG A 63 -2.79 1.88 4.30
CA ARG A 63 -3.59 2.24 3.13
C ARG A 63 -2.81 3.21 2.28
N VAL A 64 -2.73 2.96 0.98
CA VAL A 64 -2.18 3.88 -0.04
C VAL A 64 -3.30 4.30 -0.98
N TYR A 65 -3.45 5.60 -1.20
CA TYR A 65 -4.53 6.16 -2.01
C TYR A 65 -4.15 7.52 -2.57
N ARG A 66 -4.89 7.95 -3.59
CA ARG A 66 -4.84 9.31 -4.12
C ARG A 66 -6.18 9.97 -3.78
N PRO A 67 -6.20 11.15 -3.14
CA PRO A 67 -7.42 11.89 -2.86
C PRO A 67 -8.08 12.41 -4.15
#